data_AF-A0AB37KTF3-F1
#
_entry.id   AF-A0AB37KTF3-F1
#
_cell.length_a   1.000
_cell.length_b   1.000
_cell.length_c   1.000
_cell.angle_alpha   90.00
_cell.angle_beta   90.00
_cell.angle_gamma   90.00
#
_symmetry.space_group_name_H-M   'P 1'
#
loop_
_entity.id
_entity.type
_entity.pdbx_description
1 polymer ?
#
loop_
_entity_poly.entity_id
_entity_poly.type
_entity_poly.pdbx_seq_one_letter_code
_entity_poly.pdbx_strand_id
1 'polypeptide(L)'
;MSTREENRQLRLASWQQIFADRAASGLSVKDYCEANNLKRDQYFYWLSIARKNALAAMSENTSGFALLEEPKQEPATTGFSQG
;
A
#
# COMPACT_ATOMS: atom_id res chain seq x y z
N MET A 1 17.41 -3.60 -22.09
CA MET A 1 16.46 -2.52 -21.76
C MET A 1 15.96 -1.93 -23.05
N SER A 2 14.69 -2.12 -23.38
CA SER A 2 14.09 -1.44 -24.53
C SER A 2 13.70 -0.02 -24.13
N THR A 3 13.80 0.95 -25.03
CA THR A 3 13.40 2.36 -24.79
C THR A 3 11.97 2.51 -24.26
N ARG A 4 11.08 1.55 -24.58
CA ARG A 4 9.70 1.45 -24.07
C ARG A 4 9.60 1.06 -22.59
N GLU A 5 10.53 0.25 -22.10
CA GLU A 5 10.58 -0.20 -20.71
C GLU A 5 11.20 0.87 -19.81
N GLU A 6 12.25 1.54 -20.28
CA GLU A 6 12.85 2.69 -19.59
C GLU A 6 11.84 3.84 -19.43
N ASN A 7 11.08 4.15 -20.48
CA ASN A 7 9.99 5.12 -20.41
C ASN A 7 8.89 4.72 -19.41
N ARG A 8 8.66 3.43 -19.19
CA ARG A 8 7.68 2.94 -18.23
C ARG A 8 8.18 3.14 -16.80
N GLN A 9 9.44 2.82 -16.54
CA GLN A 9 10.05 3.00 -15.20
C GLN A 9 10.12 4.48 -14.82
N LEU A 10 10.57 5.34 -15.75
CA LEU A 10 10.62 6.78 -15.54
C LEU A 10 9.23 7.35 -15.23
N ARG A 11 8.21 6.95 -16.00
CA ARG A 11 6.83 7.36 -15.70
C ARG A 11 6.35 6.84 -14.36
N LEU A 12 6.65 5.60 -14.01
CA LEU A 12 6.24 5.06 -12.72
C LEU A 12 6.82 5.88 -11.56
N ALA A 13 8.07 6.33 -11.65
CA ALA A 13 8.69 7.21 -10.66
C ALA A 13 7.93 8.56 -10.55
N SER A 14 7.54 9.16 -11.67
CA SER A 14 6.70 10.38 -11.65
C SER A 14 5.34 10.13 -10.98
N TRP A 15 4.72 8.97 -11.25
CA TRP A 15 3.43 8.61 -10.65
C TRP A 15 3.51 8.34 -9.15
N GLN A 16 4.66 7.90 -8.63
CA GLN A 16 4.85 7.77 -7.18
C GLN A 16 4.68 9.11 -6.44
N GLN A 17 5.21 10.20 -7.01
CA GLN A 17 5.01 11.54 -6.44
C GLN A 17 3.54 11.95 -6.46
N ILE A 18 2.84 11.66 -7.55
CA ILE A 18 1.39 11.93 -7.69
C ILE A 18 0.59 11.15 -6.62
N PHE A 19 0.94 9.90 -6.34
CA PHE A 19 0.26 9.12 -5.29
C PHE A 19 0.52 9.66 -3.89
N ALA A 20 1.75 10.10 -3.60
CA ALA A 20 2.10 10.72 -2.33
C ALA A 20 1.38 12.06 -2.14
N ASP A 21 1.35 12.90 -3.17
CA ASP A 21 0.67 14.19 -3.17
C ASP A 21 -0.86 14.04 -3.02
N ARG A 22 -1.45 13.06 -3.72
CA ARG A 22 -2.87 12.70 -3.54
C ARG A 22 -3.16 12.21 -2.11
N ALA A 23 -2.25 11.46 -1.50
CA ALA A 23 -2.41 11.01 -0.11
C ALA A 23 -2.30 12.18 0.88
N ALA A 24 -1.38 13.13 0.62
CA ALA A 24 -1.21 14.33 1.44
C ALA A 24 -2.38 15.32 1.33
N SER A 25 -2.97 15.45 0.13
CA SER A 25 -4.12 16.34 -0.09
C SER A 25 -5.42 15.84 0.54
N GLY A 26 -5.53 14.53 0.86
CA GLY A 26 -6.76 13.95 1.41
C GLY A 26 -7.95 13.95 0.44
N LEU A 27 -7.74 14.33 -0.83
CA LEU A 27 -8.79 14.42 -1.84
C LEU A 27 -9.22 13.04 -2.34
N SER A 28 -10.47 12.93 -2.81
CA SER A 28 -10.89 11.75 -3.56
C SER A 28 -10.07 11.62 -4.85
N VAL A 29 -9.93 10.41 -5.38
CA VAL A 29 -9.20 10.20 -6.66
C VAL A 29 -9.84 11.04 -7.78
N LYS A 30 -11.16 11.21 -7.75
CA LYS A 30 -11.88 12.00 -8.74
C LYS A 30 -11.48 13.48 -8.66
N ASP A 31 -11.63 14.09 -7.49
CA ASP A 31 -11.36 15.52 -7.30
C ASP A 31 -9.88 15.84 -7.55
N TYR A 32 -8.99 14.96 -7.10
CA TYR A 32 -7.56 15.09 -7.35
C TYR A 32 -7.23 15.02 -8.85
N CYS A 33 -7.83 14.08 -9.59
CA CYS A 33 -7.62 13.97 -11.03
C CYS A 33 -8.17 15.19 -11.77
N GLU A 34 -9.33 15.71 -11.37
CA GLU A 34 -9.93 16.91 -11.95
C GLU A 34 -9.06 18.15 -11.68
N ALA A 35 -8.57 18.34 -10.46
CA ALA A 35 -7.71 19.46 -10.08
C ALA A 35 -6.34 19.45 -10.78
N ASN A 36 -5.75 18.26 -10.99
CA ASN A 36 -4.43 18.10 -11.59
C ASN A 36 -4.48 17.83 -13.11
N ASN A 37 -5.66 17.96 -13.74
CA ASN A 37 -5.88 17.70 -15.16
C ASN A 37 -5.40 16.28 -15.59
N LEU A 38 -5.60 15.29 -14.71
CA LEU A 38 -5.26 13.90 -14.92
C LEU A 38 -6.48 13.10 -15.39
N LYS A 39 -6.24 12.12 -16.27
CA LYS A 39 -7.27 11.17 -16.66
C LYS A 39 -7.41 10.08 -15.59
N ARG A 40 -8.63 9.88 -15.10
CA ARG A 40 -8.95 8.83 -14.11
C ARG A 40 -8.50 7.43 -14.56
N ASP A 41 -8.69 7.10 -15.84
CA ASP A 41 -8.27 5.80 -16.37
C ASP A 41 -6.74 5.60 -16.32
N GLN A 42 -5.97 6.66 -16.62
CA GLN A 42 -4.52 6.60 -16.46
C GLN A 42 -4.13 6.45 -15.00
N TYR A 43 -4.80 7.16 -14.10
CA TYR A 43 -4.54 7.06 -12.67
C TYR A 43 -4.68 5.62 -12.18
N PHE A 44 -5.80 4.96 -12.48
CA PHE A 44 -6.02 3.57 -12.07
C PHE A 44 -5.08 2.59 -12.77
N TYR A 45 -4.73 2.85 -14.03
CA TYR A 45 -3.74 2.05 -14.76
C TYR A 45 -2.38 2.06 -14.05
N TRP A 46 -1.84 3.24 -13.74
CA TRP A 46 -0.55 3.38 -13.07
C TRP A 46 -0.61 2.90 -11.62
N LEU A 47 -1.75 3.09 -10.94
CA LEU A 47 -1.96 2.57 -9.58
C LEU A 47 -1.91 1.04 -9.56
N SER A 48 -2.52 0.38 -10.55
CA SER A 48 -2.48 -1.07 -10.70
C SER A 48 -1.05 -1.58 -10.91
N ILE A 49 -0.26 -0.90 -11.75
CA ILE A 49 1.15 -1.22 -11.97
C ILE A 49 1.97 -1.03 -10.69
N ALA A 50 1.79 0.10 -9.99
CA ALA A 50 2.50 0.37 -8.74
C ALA A 50 2.21 -0.70 -7.68
N ARG A 51 0.94 -1.12 -7.53
CA ARG A 51 0.56 -2.22 -6.62
C ARG A 51 1.18 -3.55 -7.02
N LYS A 52 1.16 -3.91 -8.30
CA LYS A 52 1.78 -5.15 -8.79
C LYS A 52 3.28 -5.16 -8.51
N ASN A 53 3.96 -4.04 -8.72
CA ASN A 53 5.39 -3.93 -8.42
C ASN A 53 5.67 -4.00 -6.92
N ALA A 54 4.86 -3.36 -6.08
CA ALA A 54 4.98 -3.46 -4.62
C ALA A 54 4.76 -4.90 -4.14
N LEU A 55 3.74 -5.60 -4.66
CA LEU A 55 3.48 -7.00 -4.35
C LEU A 55 4.60 -7.92 -4.82
N ALA A 56 5.14 -7.71 -6.03
CA ALA A 56 6.28 -8.48 -6.53
C ALA A 56 7.53 -8.28 -5.67
N ALA A 57 7.80 -7.04 -5.24
CA ALA A 57 8.90 -6.74 -4.32
C ALA A 57 8.72 -7.37 -2.92
N MET A 58 7.47 -7.55 -2.48
CA MET A 58 7.14 -8.15 -1.18
C MET A 58 7.10 -9.69 -1.22
N SER A 59 6.82 -10.27 -2.40
CA SER A 59 6.73 -11.73 -2.61
C SER A 59 8.04 -12.47 -2.36
N GLU A 60 9.18 -11.78 -2.32
CA GLU A 60 10.47 -12.36 -1.94
C GLU A 60 10.62 -12.53 -0.41
N ASN A 61 9.73 -11.97 0.42
CA ASN A 61 9.89 -11.95 1.89
C ASN A 61 8.66 -12.39 2.72
N THR A 62 7.58 -12.90 2.13
CA THR A 62 6.43 -13.37 2.93
C THR A 62 5.78 -14.62 2.35
N SER A 63 6.50 -15.74 2.38
CA SER A 63 5.83 -17.03 2.63
C SER A 63 5.59 -17.10 4.14
N GLY A 64 4.55 -16.43 4.60
CA GLY A 64 4.29 -16.25 6.01
C GLY A 64 2.91 -15.68 6.18
N PHE A 65 1.91 -16.56 6.12
CA PHE A 65 0.67 -16.38 6.86
C PHE A 65 1.07 -15.92 8.26
N ALA A 66 0.93 -14.63 8.55
CA ALA A 66 1.16 -14.11 9.88
C ALA A 66 0.06 -14.70 10.76
N LEU A 67 0.35 -15.87 11.34
CA LEU A 67 -0.41 -16.41 12.44
C LEU A 67 -0.34 -15.34 13.54
N LEU A 68 -1.43 -14.60 13.67
CA LEU A 68 -1.63 -13.67 14.77
C LEU A 68 -1.67 -14.55 16.02
N GLU A 69 -0.54 -14.77 16.68
CA GLU A 69 -0.54 -15.42 17.98
C GLU A 69 -1.36 -14.54 18.91
N GLU A 70 -2.52 -15.07 19.34
CA GLU A 70 -3.38 -14.42 20.31
C GLU A 70 -2.57 -14.13 21.58
N PRO A 71 -2.69 -12.93 22.19
CA PRO A 71 -2.05 -12.67 23.47
C PRO A 71 -2.59 -13.68 24.48
N LYS A 72 -1.72 -14.61 24.89
CA LYS A 72 -1.94 -15.58 25.96
C LYS A 72 -2.32 -14.83 27.24
N GLN A 73 -3.61 -14.62 27.46
CA GLN A 73 -4.14 -14.20 28.74
C GLN A 73 -4.02 -15.39 29.69
N GLU A 74 -2.96 -15.40 30.50
CA GLU A 74 -2.87 -16.34 31.60
C GLU A 74 -3.83 -15.90 32.71
N PRO A 75 -4.64 -16.82 33.26
CA PRO A 75 -5.72 -16.50 34.16
C PRO A 75 -5.16 -15.92 35.47
N ALA A 76 -5.67 -14.74 35.83
CA ALA A 76 -5.55 -14.18 37.17
C ALA A 76 -5.93 -15.24 38.21
N THR A 77 -4.92 -15.81 38.87
CA THR A 77 -5.12 -16.66 40.03
C THR A 77 -5.46 -15.73 41.18
N THR A 78 -6.75 -15.41 41.30
CA THR A 78 -7.34 -14.83 42.50
C THR A 78 -7.28 -15.89 43.60
N GLY A 79 -6.14 -15.96 44.29
CA GLY A 79 -6.00 -16.62 45.58
C GLY A 79 -6.62 -15.75 46.66
N PHE A 80 -7.95 -15.68 46.68
CA PHE A 80 -8.70 -15.20 47.83
C PHE A 80 -8.87 -16.38 48.79
N SER A 81 -8.12 -16.39 49.88
CA SER A 81 -8.46 -17.22 51.04
C SER A 81 -8.19 -16.43 52.32
N GLN A 82 -9.24 -16.37 53.11
CA GLN A 82 -9.50 -15.52 54.26
C GLN A 82 -9.81 -16.46 55.42
N GLY A 83 -9.27 -16.17 56.61
CA GLY A 83 -9.69 -16.78 57.88
C GLY A 83 -8.77 -17.85 58.42
#